data_AF-H9FLB0-F1
#
_entry.id   AF-H9FLB0-F1
#
_cell.length_a   1.000
_cell.length_b   1.000
_cell.length_c   1.000
_cell.angle_alpha   90.00
_cell.angle_beta   90.00
_cell.angle_gamma   90.00
#
_symmetry.space_group_name_H-M   'P 1'
#
loop_
_entity.id
_entity.type
_entity.pdbx_description
1 polymer ?
#
loop_
_entity_poly.entity_id
_entity_poly.type
_entity_poly.pdbx_seq_one_letter_code
_entity_poly.pdbx_strand_id
1 'polypeptide(L)'
;GPIDAITGEARYSLSEDKLIRQQIDYKTLTLNCVNPENENAPEVPVKGLDCDTVTQAKEKLLDAAYKGVPYSQRPKAADMDLEWRQGRMARIILQDEDVTTKIDNDWKRLNTLAHYQVTDGSSVALVPKQTSAYNISNSSTFTKSLSRYESMLRTASSPDSLRSRTPMITPDLESGTKLWHLVKNHDHLDQREGDRGSKMVSEIYLTRLLATKGTLQKFVDDLFETIFSTAHRGSALPLAIKYMFDFLDEQADKHQIHDADVRHTWKSNCLPLRFWVNVIKNP
;
A
#
# COMPACT_ATOMS: atom_id res chain seq x y z
N GLY A 1 -12.32 -0.87 -4.34
CA GLY A 1 -13.17 -1.58 -3.37
C GLY A 1 -12.58 -1.43 -1.98
N PRO A 2 -13.26 -1.89 -0.92
CA PRO A 2 -12.79 -1.78 0.46
C PRO A 2 -11.41 -2.44 0.68
N ILE A 3 -10.60 -1.81 1.52
CA ILE A 3 -9.29 -2.29 1.98
C ILE A 3 -9.25 -2.10 3.50
N ASP A 4 -8.98 -3.17 4.24
CA ASP A 4 -8.80 -3.10 5.70
C ASP A 4 -7.43 -2.46 6.01
N ALA A 5 -7.44 -1.43 6.86
CA ALA A 5 -6.24 -0.64 7.15
C ALA A 5 -5.30 -1.33 8.15
N ILE A 6 -5.80 -2.32 8.89
CA ILE A 6 -5.06 -3.06 9.91
C ILE A 6 -4.49 -4.36 9.32
N THR A 7 -5.31 -5.15 8.62
CA THR A 7 -4.89 -6.46 8.09
C THR A 7 -4.25 -6.37 6.69
N GLY A 8 -4.53 -5.28 5.97
CA GLY A 8 -4.17 -5.11 4.56
C GLY A 8 -4.96 -6.01 3.61
N GLU A 9 -6.03 -6.66 4.08
CA GLU A 9 -6.92 -7.43 3.22
C GLU A 9 -7.77 -6.50 2.35
N ALA A 10 -8.08 -6.92 1.13
CA ALA A 10 -8.87 -6.13 0.18
C ALA A 10 -10.01 -6.94 -0.43
N ARG A 11 -11.08 -6.25 -0.85
CA ARG A 11 -12.17 -6.87 -1.63
C ARG A 11 -11.71 -7.39 -2.99
N TYR A 12 -10.76 -6.68 -3.61
CA TYR A 12 -10.17 -7.00 -4.91
C TYR A 12 -8.68 -7.26 -4.74
N SER A 13 -8.34 -8.50 -4.37
CA SER A 13 -6.97 -8.98 -4.22
C SER A 13 -6.67 -10.02 -5.31
N LEU A 14 -5.39 -10.16 -5.68
CA LEU A 14 -4.88 -11.31 -6.44
C LEU A 14 -4.40 -12.46 -5.54
N SER A 15 -4.14 -12.16 -4.27
CA SER A 15 -3.72 -13.13 -3.26
C SER A 15 -4.93 -13.57 -2.44
N GLU A 16 -5.14 -14.88 -2.36
CA GLU A 16 -6.19 -15.47 -1.51
C GLU A 16 -6.01 -15.09 -0.04
N ASP A 17 -4.78 -15.06 0.46
CA ASP A 17 -4.45 -14.72 1.85
C ASP A 17 -4.75 -13.26 2.21
N LYS A 18 -4.91 -12.40 1.20
CA LYS A 18 -5.21 -10.97 1.36
C LYS A 18 -6.62 -10.61 0.90
N LEU A 19 -7.51 -11.59 0.79
CA LEU A 19 -8.88 -11.36 0.37
C LEU A 19 -9.80 -11.18 1.59
N ILE A 20 -10.57 -10.08 1.62
CA ILE A 20 -11.60 -9.89 2.65
C ILE A 20 -12.70 -10.95 2.46
N ARG A 21 -12.89 -11.78 3.50
CA ARG A 21 -13.91 -12.84 3.55
C ARG A 21 -15.23 -12.38 4.16
N GLN A 22 -15.28 -11.23 4.81
CA GLN A 22 -16.50 -10.69 5.39
C GLN A 22 -17.31 -9.90 4.35
N GLN A 23 -18.64 -9.88 4.51
CA GLN A 23 -19.50 -9.02 3.71
C GLN A 23 -19.36 -7.59 4.23
N ILE A 24 -18.82 -6.71 3.39
CA ILE A 24 -18.67 -5.28 3.68
C ILE A 24 -19.55 -4.52 2.71
N ASP A 25 -20.56 -3.84 3.26
CA ASP A 25 -21.38 -2.89 2.51
C ASP A 25 -20.65 -1.56 2.47
N TYR A 26 -20.62 -0.94 1.29
CA TYR A 26 -19.93 0.32 1.06
C TYR A 26 -20.59 1.08 -0.07
N LYS A 27 -20.41 2.40 -0.06
CA LYS A 27 -20.83 3.34 -1.11
C LYS A 27 -19.61 4.03 -1.68
N THR A 28 -19.64 4.28 -2.98
CA THR A 28 -18.64 5.15 -3.61
C THR A 28 -19.03 6.60 -3.35
N LEU A 29 -18.07 7.40 -2.92
CA LEU A 29 -18.21 8.83 -2.71
C LEU A 29 -17.29 9.58 -3.67
N THR A 30 -17.73 10.74 -4.13
CA THR A 30 -16.91 11.73 -4.84
C THR A 30 -16.67 12.89 -3.88
N LEU A 31 -15.44 13.03 -3.41
CA LEU A 31 -15.01 14.15 -2.58
C LEU A 31 -14.44 15.25 -3.49
N ASN A 32 -14.81 16.49 -3.24
CA ASN A 32 -14.27 17.62 -3.99
C ASN A 32 -13.09 18.21 -3.22
N CYS A 33 -11.87 17.88 -3.65
CA CYS A 33 -10.65 18.31 -3.01
C CYS A 33 -10.30 19.74 -3.39
N VAL A 34 -10.24 20.64 -2.42
CA VAL A 34 -9.71 21.99 -2.58
C VAL A 34 -8.23 21.89 -2.91
N ASN A 35 -7.79 22.69 -3.89
CA ASN A 35 -6.39 22.71 -4.30
C ASN A 35 -5.51 23.30 -3.16
N PRO A 36 -4.50 22.56 -2.66
CA PRO A 36 -3.65 23.04 -1.56
C PRO A 36 -2.87 24.33 -1.87
N GLU A 37 -2.55 24.60 -3.13
CA GLU A 37 -1.75 25.75 -3.55
C GLU A 37 -2.61 26.98 -3.85
N ASN A 38 -3.88 26.77 -4.23
CA ASN A 38 -4.78 27.85 -4.61
C ASN A 38 -6.23 27.49 -4.29
N GLU A 39 -6.74 27.98 -3.16
CA GLU A 39 -8.13 27.73 -2.75
C GLU A 39 -9.18 28.23 -3.74
N ASN A 40 -8.85 29.17 -4.63
CA ASN A 40 -9.74 29.68 -5.67
C ASN A 40 -9.71 28.86 -6.96
N ALA A 41 -8.79 27.88 -7.07
CA ALA A 41 -8.78 26.97 -8.20
C ALA A 41 -9.98 26.02 -8.14
N PRO A 42 -10.42 25.46 -9.29
CA PRO A 42 -11.48 24.44 -9.30
C PRO A 42 -11.12 23.26 -8.41
N GLU A 43 -12.10 22.81 -7.61
CA GLU A 43 -11.93 21.62 -6.77
C GLU A 43 -11.71 20.38 -7.65
N VAL A 44 -10.84 19.48 -7.20
CA VAL A 44 -10.50 18.24 -7.89
C VAL A 44 -11.41 17.12 -7.38
N PRO A 45 -12.26 16.50 -8.22
CA PRO A 45 -13.09 15.39 -7.79
C PRO A 45 -12.26 14.12 -7.58
N VAL A 46 -12.36 13.53 -6.39
CA VAL A 46 -11.62 12.34 -5.97
C VAL A 46 -12.59 11.25 -5.53
N LYS A 47 -12.46 10.06 -6.12
CA LYS A 47 -13.30 8.91 -5.74
C LYS A 47 -12.74 8.23 -4.49
N GLY A 48 -13.57 8.15 -3.45
CA GLY A 48 -13.34 7.40 -2.22
C GLY A 48 -14.47 6.42 -1.94
N LEU A 49 -14.38 5.71 -0.82
CA LEU A 49 -15.41 4.84 -0.28
C LEU A 49 -15.80 5.35 1.11
N ASP A 50 -17.08 5.26 1.46
CA ASP A 50 -17.55 5.60 2.80
C ASP A 50 -16.87 4.75 3.91
N CYS A 51 -16.44 3.53 3.56
CA CYS A 51 -15.68 2.65 4.42
C CYS A 51 -14.16 2.89 4.40
N ASP A 52 -13.64 3.93 3.74
CA ASP A 52 -12.21 4.27 3.87
C ASP A 52 -11.95 4.91 5.24
N THR A 53 -10.83 4.55 5.86
CA THR A 53 -10.27 5.31 6.99
C THR A 53 -9.90 6.74 6.57
N VAL A 54 -9.71 7.64 7.54
CA VAL A 54 -9.27 9.01 7.25
C VAL A 54 -7.91 9.01 6.58
N THR A 55 -6.97 8.15 7.01
CA THR A 55 -5.66 8.05 6.34
C THR A 55 -5.76 7.54 4.91
N GLN A 56 -6.57 6.51 4.64
CA GLN A 56 -6.81 6.05 3.26
C GLN A 56 -7.45 7.13 2.38
N ALA A 57 -8.38 7.92 2.93
CA ALA A 57 -8.96 9.06 2.22
C ALA A 57 -7.90 10.12 1.90
N LYS A 58 -7.02 10.45 2.87
CA LYS A 58 -5.89 11.38 2.65
C LYS A 58 -4.94 10.89 1.55
N GLU A 59 -4.59 9.61 1.54
CA GLU A 59 -3.72 9.03 0.51
C GLU A 59 -4.33 9.19 -0.89
N LYS A 60 -5.62 8.89 -1.06
CA LYS A 60 -6.34 9.08 -2.33
C LYS A 60 -6.39 10.54 -2.77
N LEU A 61 -6.61 11.46 -1.83
CA LEU A 61 -6.62 12.90 -2.08
C LEU A 61 -5.21 13.40 -2.49
N LEU A 62 -4.15 12.92 -1.82
CA LEU A 62 -2.76 13.23 -2.16
C LEU A 62 -2.40 12.71 -3.56
N ASP A 63 -2.80 11.49 -3.91
CA ASP A 63 -2.56 10.94 -5.24
C ASP A 63 -3.24 11.74 -6.36
N ALA A 64 -4.44 12.28 -6.09
CA ALA A 64 -5.15 13.13 -7.04
C ALA A 64 -4.54 14.53 -7.13
N ALA A 65 -4.28 15.19 -6.00
CA ALA A 65 -3.73 16.54 -5.93
C ALA A 65 -2.30 16.61 -6.50
N TYR A 66 -1.50 15.55 -6.31
CA TYR A 66 -0.09 15.51 -6.71
C TYR A 66 0.20 14.48 -7.81
N LYS A 67 -0.77 14.17 -8.66
CA LYS A 67 -0.65 13.14 -9.73
C LYS A 67 0.60 13.28 -10.61
N GLY A 68 1.05 14.51 -10.87
CA GLY A 68 2.23 14.81 -11.69
C GLY A 68 3.56 14.88 -10.93
N VAL A 69 3.55 14.76 -9.61
CA VAL A 69 4.74 14.90 -8.76
C VAL A 69 5.25 13.51 -8.35
N PRO A 70 6.57 13.23 -8.37
CA PRO A 70 7.13 11.98 -7.87
C PRO A 70 6.73 11.72 -6.41
N TYR A 71 6.42 10.46 -6.05
CA TYR A 71 5.93 10.11 -4.71
C TYR A 71 6.86 10.60 -3.57
N SER A 72 8.18 10.54 -3.76
CA SER A 72 9.17 10.99 -2.77
C SER A 72 9.17 12.49 -2.47
N GLN A 73 8.53 13.30 -3.32
CA GLN A 73 8.41 14.75 -3.16
C GLN A 73 7.02 15.17 -2.66
N ARG A 74 6.08 14.23 -2.50
CA ARG A 74 4.72 14.51 -2.02
C ARG A 74 4.70 14.63 -0.50
N PRO A 75 3.79 15.44 0.08
CA PRO A 75 3.49 15.39 1.51
C PRO A 75 3.01 13.99 1.91
N LYS A 76 3.35 13.55 3.13
CA LYS A 76 2.84 12.27 3.66
C LYS A 76 1.47 12.48 4.31
N ALA A 77 0.61 11.48 4.24
CA ALA A 77 -0.70 11.53 4.90
C ALA A 77 -0.58 11.78 6.42
N ALA A 78 0.48 11.29 7.08
CA ALA A 78 0.73 11.51 8.50
C ALA A 78 0.94 12.99 8.86
N ASP A 79 1.49 13.78 7.93
CA ASP A 79 1.85 15.20 8.10
C ASP A 79 0.71 16.15 7.70
N MET A 80 -0.41 15.59 7.22
CA MET A 80 -1.57 16.33 6.76
C MET A 80 -2.80 16.02 7.62
N ASP A 81 -3.61 17.04 7.88
CA ASP A 81 -4.96 16.94 8.40
C ASP A 81 -5.97 16.97 7.25
N LEU A 82 -7.04 16.17 7.39
CA LEU A 82 -8.17 16.18 6.48
C LEU A 82 -9.25 17.12 7.03
N GLU A 83 -9.46 18.25 6.40
CA GLU A 83 -10.51 19.20 6.74
C GLU A 83 -11.76 18.92 5.89
N TRP A 84 -12.89 18.64 6.53
CA TRP A 84 -14.20 18.58 5.90
C TRP A 84 -14.92 19.92 6.03
N ARG A 85 -15.33 20.50 4.89
CA ARG A 85 -15.96 21.81 4.79
C ARG A 85 -17.49 21.65 4.64
N GLN A 86 -18.22 21.71 5.75
CA GLN A 86 -19.69 21.72 5.75
C GLN A 86 -20.23 23.13 5.53
N GLY A 87 -20.54 23.45 4.27
CA GLY A 87 -21.06 24.77 3.90
C GLY A 87 -20.02 25.89 4.07
N ARG A 88 -20.47 27.12 4.32
CA ARG A 88 -19.58 28.30 4.32
C ARG A 88 -18.78 28.52 5.62
N MET A 89 -19.18 27.93 6.74
CA MET A 89 -18.63 28.29 8.06
C MET A 89 -18.13 27.12 8.90
N ALA A 90 -18.60 25.89 8.68
CA ALA A 90 -18.18 24.75 9.49
C ALA A 90 -17.01 24.01 8.82
N ARG A 91 -15.88 23.95 9.52
CA ARG A 91 -14.69 23.19 9.13
C ARG A 91 -14.39 22.20 10.26
N ILE A 92 -14.30 20.93 9.93
CA ILE A 92 -14.07 19.85 10.90
C ILE A 92 -12.83 19.08 10.46
N ILE A 93 -11.87 18.91 11.37
CA ILE A 93 -10.72 18.05 11.11
C ILE A 93 -11.12 16.60 11.42
N LEU A 94 -10.95 15.74 10.43
CA LEU A 94 -11.18 14.31 10.55
C LEU A 94 -9.87 13.62 10.91
N GLN A 95 -9.93 12.62 11.79
CA GLN A 95 -8.77 11.85 12.23
C GLN A 95 -9.15 10.37 12.34
N ASP A 96 -8.18 9.45 12.18
CA ASP A 96 -8.46 8.01 12.34
C ASP A 96 -8.87 7.67 13.77
N GLU A 97 -8.41 8.45 14.74
CA GLU A 97 -8.77 8.37 16.15
C GLU A 97 -9.00 9.78 16.70
N ASP A 98 -10.14 9.98 17.36
CA ASP A 98 -10.47 11.21 18.08
C ASP A 98 -11.46 10.91 19.24
N VAL A 99 -11.98 11.95 19.88
CA VAL A 99 -12.95 11.82 20.99
C VAL A 99 -14.27 11.16 20.58
N THR A 100 -14.55 11.04 19.28
CA THR A 100 -15.77 10.40 18.75
C THR A 100 -15.56 8.93 18.40
N THR A 101 -14.32 8.44 18.48
CA THR A 101 -13.97 7.07 18.10
C THR A 101 -14.72 6.04 18.93
N LYS A 102 -15.33 5.08 18.23
CA LYS A 102 -16.13 4.03 18.86
C LYS A 102 -15.25 2.97 19.50
N ILE A 103 -15.47 2.71 20.78
CA ILE A 103 -14.82 1.67 21.57
C ILE A 103 -15.89 0.67 22.04
N ASP A 104 -15.65 -0.61 21.82
CA ASP A 104 -16.54 -1.72 22.15
C ASP A 104 -15.73 -2.90 22.70
N ASN A 105 -15.88 -3.23 23.99
CA ASN A 105 -15.25 -4.38 24.65
C ASN A 105 -13.76 -4.55 24.28
N ASP A 106 -12.95 -3.54 24.60
CA ASP A 106 -11.52 -3.44 24.29
C ASP A 106 -11.16 -3.35 22.80
N TRP A 107 -12.13 -3.17 21.91
CA TRP A 107 -11.87 -2.91 20.49
C TRP A 107 -12.18 -1.48 20.12
N LYS A 108 -11.17 -0.78 19.60
CA LYS A 108 -11.30 0.58 19.08
C LYS A 108 -11.36 0.54 17.56
N ARG A 109 -12.44 1.06 16.97
CA ARG A 109 -12.63 1.06 15.51
C ARG A 109 -12.03 2.32 14.91
N LEU A 110 -11.14 2.21 13.94
CA LEU A 110 -10.65 3.37 13.19
C LEU A 110 -11.82 4.13 12.55
N ASN A 111 -11.81 5.45 12.67
CA ASN A 111 -12.83 6.32 12.10
C ASN A 111 -12.76 6.28 10.56
N THR A 112 -13.93 6.21 9.94
CA THR A 112 -14.09 6.21 8.49
C THR A 112 -14.85 7.43 8.00
N LEU A 113 -14.92 7.65 6.68
CA LEU A 113 -15.80 8.69 6.13
C LEU A 113 -17.27 8.49 6.55
N ALA A 114 -17.75 7.25 6.61
CA ALA A 114 -19.08 6.90 7.10
C ALA A 114 -19.28 7.22 8.59
N HIS A 115 -18.24 7.07 9.43
CA HIS A 115 -18.29 7.42 10.85
C HIS A 115 -18.68 8.89 11.06
N TYR A 116 -18.05 9.77 10.28
CA TYR A 116 -18.35 11.21 10.27
C TYR A 116 -19.57 11.58 9.43
N GLN A 117 -20.23 10.62 8.78
CA GLN A 117 -21.37 10.84 7.89
C GLN A 117 -21.02 11.77 6.71
N VAL A 118 -19.80 11.67 6.18
CA VAL A 118 -19.39 12.41 4.99
C VAL A 118 -20.26 11.95 3.81
N THR A 119 -20.88 12.90 3.12
CA THR A 119 -21.78 12.65 2.00
C THR A 119 -21.08 12.79 0.66
N ASP A 120 -21.67 12.21 -0.39
CA ASP A 120 -21.23 12.41 -1.77
C ASP A 120 -21.23 13.91 -2.14
N GLY A 121 -20.22 14.35 -2.89
CA GLY A 121 -20.02 15.75 -3.26
C GLY A 121 -19.47 16.65 -2.14
N SER A 122 -19.09 16.10 -0.98
CA SER A 122 -18.51 16.88 0.11
C SER A 122 -17.20 17.58 -0.30
N SER A 123 -17.07 18.87 0.03
CA SER A 123 -15.82 19.62 -0.13
C SER A 123 -14.87 19.30 1.01
N VAL A 124 -13.61 18.99 0.67
CA VAL A 124 -12.55 18.62 1.61
C VAL A 124 -11.25 19.32 1.26
N ALA A 125 -10.39 19.57 2.24
CA ALA A 125 -9.07 20.14 2.03
C ALA A 125 -8.02 19.34 2.79
N LEU A 126 -6.83 19.21 2.20
CA LEU A 126 -5.65 18.72 2.90
C LEU A 126 -4.87 19.92 3.41
N VAL A 127 -4.74 20.03 4.73
CA VAL A 127 -4.00 21.13 5.37
C VAL A 127 -2.79 20.57 6.11
N PRO A 128 -1.61 21.21 6.05
CA PRO A 128 -0.46 20.78 6.84
C PRO A 128 -0.82 20.77 8.32
N LYS A 129 -0.49 19.68 9.02
CA LYS A 129 -0.66 19.62 10.48
C LYS A 129 0.14 20.74 11.11
N GLN A 130 -0.54 21.64 11.82
CA GLN A 130 0.14 22.59 12.69
C GLN A 130 0.66 21.79 13.89
N THR A 131 1.93 21.40 13.85
CA THR A 131 2.62 20.89 15.04
C THR A 131 2.63 22.03 16.03
N SER A 132 1.65 22.04 16.94
CA SER A 132 1.65 23.01 18.01
C SER A 132 2.95 22.77 18.81
N ALA A 133 3.80 23.79 18.89
CA ALA A 133 5.08 23.76 19.58
C ALA A 133 4.97 23.60 21.12
N TYR A 134 3.90 22.96 21.61
CA TYR A 134 3.64 22.75 23.04
C TYR A 134 4.29 21.48 23.62
N ASN A 135 5.05 20.72 22.82
CA ASN A 135 5.87 19.59 23.30
C ASN A 135 7.39 19.88 23.31
N ILE A 136 7.80 21.16 23.32
CA ILE A 136 9.20 21.54 23.59
C ILE A 136 9.26 22.34 24.89
N SER A 137 8.98 21.64 25.99
CA SER A 137 9.23 22.11 27.35
C SER A 137 9.89 20.98 28.13
N ASN A 138 11.15 20.68 27.79
CA ASN A 138 12.24 20.27 28.70
C ASN A 138 13.40 19.65 27.92
N SER A 139 14.24 20.50 27.32
CA SER A 139 15.69 20.31 27.33
C SER A 139 16.34 21.61 26.85
N SER A 140 17.03 22.27 27.77
CA SER A 140 17.82 23.48 27.56
C SER A 140 18.92 23.29 26.50
N THR A 141 19.01 24.26 25.58
CA THR A 141 20.22 24.84 24.95
C THR A 141 21.37 23.91 24.52
N PHE A 142 21.62 23.80 23.20
CA PHE A 142 22.82 24.41 22.56
C PHE A 142 22.74 24.40 21.01
N THR A 143 22.90 25.60 20.45
CA THR A 143 23.37 26.00 19.10
C THR A 143 23.00 25.25 17.82
N LYS A 144 22.31 25.99 16.94
CA LYS A 144 22.39 25.88 15.47
C LYS A 144 23.84 26.08 14.99
N SER A 145 24.49 25.02 14.52
CA SER A 145 25.50 25.05 13.44
C SER A 145 26.19 23.68 13.31
N LEU A 146 25.87 22.91 12.27
CA LEU A 146 26.83 22.07 11.52
C LEU A 146 26.08 21.29 10.44
N SER A 147 25.88 21.98 9.31
CA SER A 147 25.66 21.34 8.02
C SER A 147 26.96 20.67 7.56
N ARG A 148 26.84 19.50 6.95
CA ARG A 148 27.88 18.80 6.15
C ARG A 148 29.07 18.29 6.97
N TYR A 149 29.05 17.03 7.42
CA TYR A 149 30.21 16.09 7.42
C TYR A 149 29.90 14.74 8.10
N GLU A 150 28.74 14.12 7.86
CA GLU A 150 28.47 12.77 8.39
C GLU A 150 27.95 11.78 7.34
N SER A 151 28.43 11.95 6.10
CA SER A 151 28.31 10.94 5.05
C SER A 151 29.73 10.58 4.62
N MET A 152 30.32 9.53 5.23
CA MET A 152 31.39 8.71 4.63
C MET A 152 32.03 7.64 5.56
N LEU A 153 31.33 7.04 6.52
CA LEU A 153 31.89 5.87 7.21
C LEU A 153 30.78 4.88 7.56
N ARG A 154 30.57 3.86 6.70
CA ARG A 154 30.43 2.42 7.05
C ARG A 154 30.38 1.59 5.76
N THR A 155 31.51 0.99 5.40
CA THR A 155 31.61 -0.10 4.44
C THR A 155 31.44 -1.45 5.14
N ALA A 156 30.56 -2.27 4.55
CA ALA A 156 30.58 -3.74 4.44
C ALA A 156 30.69 -4.64 5.69
N SER A 157 29.58 -5.34 5.99
CA SER A 157 29.59 -6.79 6.26
C SER A 157 28.20 -7.41 6.04
N SER A 158 28.12 -8.30 5.05
CA SER A 158 27.15 -9.32 4.58
C SER A 158 25.65 -9.37 4.99
N PRO A 159 24.80 -9.98 4.12
CA PRO A 159 23.34 -10.00 4.24
C PRO A 159 22.82 -11.28 4.90
N ASP A 160 22.16 -11.16 6.05
CA ASP A 160 21.41 -12.27 6.64
C ASP A 160 19.94 -12.25 6.23
N SER A 161 19.64 -13.17 5.31
CA SER A 161 18.56 -14.16 5.35
C SER A 161 17.14 -13.76 5.83
N LEU A 162 16.23 -13.88 4.86
CA LEU A 162 14.81 -14.24 4.93
C LEU A 162 14.35 -14.88 6.26
N ARG A 163 13.51 -14.17 7.03
CA ARG A 163 12.19 -14.60 7.55
C ARG A 163 11.68 -13.63 8.63
N SER A 164 10.36 -13.54 8.70
CA SER A 164 9.57 -12.79 9.67
C SER A 164 9.51 -11.27 9.46
N ARG A 165 8.60 -10.83 8.57
CA ARG A 165 7.91 -9.56 8.80
C ARG A 165 7.03 -9.77 10.02
N THR A 166 7.58 -9.45 11.19
CA THR A 166 6.81 -9.15 12.39
C THR A 166 5.71 -8.16 12.04
N PRO A 167 4.48 -8.30 12.59
CA PRO A 167 3.48 -7.26 12.46
C PRO A 167 4.07 -5.98 13.05
N MET A 168 3.86 -4.84 12.40
CA MET A 168 4.15 -3.57 13.06
C MET A 168 3.21 -3.45 14.24
N ILE A 169 3.72 -3.78 15.43
CA ILE A 169 3.09 -3.49 16.71
C ILE A 169 3.10 -1.97 16.81
N THR A 170 1.93 -1.35 16.63
CA THR A 170 1.71 0.04 17.01
C THR A 170 1.90 0.17 18.53
N PRO A 171 2.63 1.18 19.01
CA PRO A 171 2.80 1.39 20.45
C PRO A 171 1.51 2.00 21.02
N ASP A 172 0.63 1.14 21.53
CA ASP A 172 -0.32 1.49 22.60
C ASP A 172 -0.70 0.23 23.40
N LEU A 173 0.32 -0.42 23.98
CA LEU A 173 0.09 -1.47 24.98
C LEU A 173 -0.31 -0.86 26.34
N GLU A 174 -0.37 0.47 26.47
CA GLU A 174 -0.73 1.15 27.73
C GLU A 174 -2.25 1.18 27.96
N SER A 175 -3.08 1.10 26.92
CA SER A 175 -4.55 1.18 27.03
C SER A 175 -5.30 -0.16 26.97
N GLY A 176 -4.60 -1.27 26.68
CA GLY A 176 -5.21 -2.61 26.55
C GLY A 176 -6.21 -2.76 25.38
N THR A 177 -6.40 -1.71 24.56
CA THR A 177 -7.39 -1.69 23.47
C THR A 177 -6.79 -2.14 22.14
N LYS A 178 -7.46 -3.05 21.42
CA LYS A 178 -7.08 -3.54 20.10
C LYS A 178 -7.74 -2.70 19.00
N LEU A 179 -6.95 -2.25 18.02
CA LEU A 179 -7.45 -1.51 16.84
C LEU A 179 -8.03 -2.46 15.79
N TRP A 180 -9.12 -2.03 15.13
CA TRP A 180 -9.69 -2.72 13.96
C TRP A 180 -10.32 -1.73 12.98
N HIS A 181 -10.50 -2.14 11.72
CA HIS A 181 -11.14 -1.31 10.69
C HIS A 181 -12.43 -1.94 10.13
N LEU A 182 -12.30 -2.91 9.24
CA LEU A 182 -13.41 -3.61 8.59
C LEU A 182 -13.58 -5.01 9.16
N VAL A 183 -12.47 -5.67 9.49
CA VAL A 183 -12.43 -7.05 9.97
C VAL A 183 -11.95 -7.07 11.42
N LYS A 184 -12.81 -7.54 12.34
CA LYS A 184 -12.36 -7.96 13.68
C LYS A 184 -11.80 -9.37 13.57
N ASN A 185 -10.49 -9.53 13.67
CA ASN A 185 -9.90 -10.84 13.93
C ASN A 185 -10.18 -11.18 15.39
N HIS A 186 -11.28 -11.88 15.66
CA HIS A 186 -11.40 -12.53 16.96
C HIS A 186 -10.29 -13.57 17.05
N ASP A 187 -9.45 -13.45 18.07
CA ASP A 187 -8.54 -14.51 18.46
C ASP A 187 -9.39 -15.79 18.54
N HIS A 188 -9.01 -16.79 17.75
CA HIS A 188 -9.68 -18.09 17.59
C HIS A 188 -9.65 -18.94 18.87
N LEU A 189 -9.82 -18.36 20.05
CA LEU A 189 -9.77 -19.08 21.33
C LEU A 189 -11.17 -19.42 21.88
N ASP A 190 -12.22 -18.71 21.46
CA ASP A 190 -13.57 -18.85 22.07
C ASP A 190 -14.70 -19.28 21.11
N GLN A 191 -14.40 -19.86 19.95
CA GLN A 191 -15.44 -20.60 19.20
C GLN A 191 -15.59 -22.02 19.75
N ARG A 192 -16.27 -22.11 20.90
CA ARG A 192 -17.06 -23.28 21.24
C ARG A 192 -18.12 -23.48 20.15
N GLU A 193 -18.24 -24.72 19.73
CA GLU A 193 -19.19 -25.28 18.76
C GLU A 193 -20.52 -24.51 18.71
N GLY A 194 -20.87 -23.91 17.57
CA GLY A 194 -22.21 -23.32 17.44
C GLY A 194 -22.53 -22.61 16.15
N ASP A 195 -21.61 -21.83 15.57
CA ASP A 195 -22.00 -20.97 14.44
C ASP A 195 -21.61 -21.57 13.10
N ARG A 196 -22.55 -22.32 12.51
CA ARG A 196 -22.50 -22.82 11.13
C ARG A 196 -22.65 -21.69 10.08
N GLY A 197 -22.22 -20.47 10.37
CA GLY A 197 -22.24 -19.32 9.45
C GLY A 197 -20.98 -19.17 8.58
N SER A 198 -19.86 -19.82 8.95
CA SER A 198 -18.54 -19.58 8.36
C SER A 198 -18.17 -20.48 7.16
N LYS A 199 -19.13 -21.25 6.62
CA LYS A 199 -18.91 -22.19 5.50
C LYS A 199 -19.61 -21.84 4.17
N MET A 200 -20.24 -20.66 4.04
CA MET A 200 -20.76 -20.16 2.76
C MET A 200 -20.03 -18.85 2.43
N VAL A 201 -19.29 -18.65 1.33
CA VAL A 201 -19.26 -19.27 0.00
C VAL A 201 -17.81 -19.19 -0.51
N SER A 202 -17.04 -20.29 -0.59
CA SER A 202 -15.67 -20.22 -1.15
C SER A 202 -15.65 -19.77 -2.61
N GLU A 203 -16.73 -20.03 -3.35
CA GLU A 203 -16.86 -19.71 -4.77
C GLU A 203 -16.95 -18.20 -5.06
N ILE A 204 -17.60 -17.39 -4.19
CA ILE A 204 -17.69 -15.94 -4.39
C ILE A 204 -16.31 -15.28 -4.32
N TYR A 205 -15.44 -15.84 -3.47
CA TYR A 205 -14.05 -15.41 -3.33
C TYR A 205 -13.24 -15.75 -4.58
N LEU A 206 -13.43 -16.96 -5.12
CA LEU A 206 -12.83 -17.35 -6.39
C LEU A 206 -13.29 -16.42 -7.52
N THR A 207 -14.57 -16.07 -7.62
CA THR A 207 -15.06 -15.12 -8.63
C THR A 207 -14.40 -13.74 -8.48
N ARG A 208 -14.19 -13.24 -7.26
CA ARG A 208 -13.47 -11.97 -7.02
C ARG A 208 -12.00 -12.02 -7.45
N LEU A 209 -11.32 -13.13 -7.12
CA LEU A 209 -9.93 -13.39 -7.54
C LEU A 209 -9.84 -13.44 -9.08
N LEU A 210 -10.73 -14.19 -9.73
CA LEU A 210 -10.78 -14.32 -11.19
C LEU A 210 -11.11 -12.98 -11.86
N ALA A 211 -12.02 -12.18 -11.30
CA ALA A 211 -12.33 -10.85 -11.83
C ALA A 211 -11.12 -9.91 -11.77
N THR A 212 -10.38 -9.93 -10.65
CA THR A 212 -9.17 -9.12 -10.48
C THR A 212 -8.06 -9.60 -11.40
N LYS A 213 -7.85 -10.92 -11.51
CA LYS A 213 -6.93 -11.56 -12.46
C LYS A 213 -7.26 -11.15 -13.90
N GLY A 214 -8.51 -11.28 -14.31
CA GLY A 214 -8.96 -10.94 -15.67
C GLY A 214 -8.78 -9.46 -15.99
N THR A 215 -9.04 -8.56 -15.04
CA THR A 215 -8.84 -7.10 -15.21
C THR A 215 -7.38 -6.75 -15.44
N LEU A 216 -6.46 -7.44 -14.77
CA LEU A 216 -5.01 -7.17 -14.84
C LEU A 216 -4.29 -7.96 -15.94
N GLN A 217 -4.94 -8.97 -16.54
CA GLN A 217 -4.32 -9.94 -17.44
C GLN A 217 -3.54 -9.26 -18.58
N LYS A 218 -4.14 -8.29 -19.29
CA LYS A 218 -3.47 -7.60 -20.39
C LYS A 218 -2.16 -6.92 -19.97
N PHE A 219 -2.13 -6.29 -18.79
CA PHE A 219 -0.92 -5.63 -18.29
C PHE A 219 0.17 -6.65 -17.93
N VAL A 220 -0.21 -7.82 -17.43
CA VAL A 220 0.71 -8.93 -17.14
C VAL A 220 1.27 -9.50 -18.45
N ASP A 221 0.42 -9.70 -19.45
CA ASP A 221 0.82 -10.21 -20.77
C ASP A 221 1.77 -9.22 -21.46
N ASP A 222 1.42 -7.93 -21.52
CA ASP A 222 2.25 -6.88 -22.11
C ASP A 222 3.63 -6.80 -21.41
N LEU A 223 3.67 -6.94 -20.09
CA LEU A 223 4.92 -6.94 -19.31
C LEU A 223 5.80 -8.15 -19.66
N PHE A 224 5.24 -9.36 -19.64
CA PHE A 224 6.01 -10.57 -19.93
C PHE A 224 6.44 -10.65 -21.40
N GLU A 225 5.59 -10.23 -22.33
CA GLU A 225 5.94 -10.13 -23.73
C GLU A 225 7.13 -9.16 -23.91
N THR A 226 7.11 -8.02 -23.22
CA THR A 226 8.22 -7.06 -23.28
C THR A 226 9.51 -7.62 -22.67
N ILE A 227 9.43 -8.29 -21.51
CA ILE A 227 10.60 -8.85 -20.81
C ILE A 227 11.28 -9.97 -21.62
N PHE A 228 10.49 -10.84 -22.26
CA PHE A 228 11.00 -12.04 -22.93
C PHE A 228 11.11 -11.91 -24.45
N SER A 229 10.82 -10.74 -25.02
CA SER A 229 10.99 -10.48 -26.45
C SER A 229 12.46 -10.27 -26.84
N THR A 230 12.86 -10.85 -27.97
CA THR A 230 14.19 -10.64 -28.58
C THR A 230 14.24 -9.38 -29.46
N ALA A 231 13.08 -8.83 -29.82
CA ALA A 231 12.95 -7.59 -30.56
C ALA A 231 11.60 -6.93 -30.21
N HIS A 232 11.61 -5.94 -29.32
CA HIS A 232 10.40 -5.19 -28.97
C HIS A 232 10.45 -3.80 -29.58
N ARG A 233 9.49 -3.47 -30.45
CA ARG A 233 9.34 -2.13 -31.09
C ARG A 233 10.62 -1.62 -31.79
N GLY A 234 11.35 -2.51 -32.47
CA GLY A 234 12.58 -2.15 -33.19
C GLY A 234 13.84 -2.04 -32.32
N SER A 235 13.74 -2.28 -31.00
CA SER A 235 14.91 -2.45 -30.14
C SER A 235 15.47 -3.87 -30.29
N ALA A 236 16.80 -3.99 -30.28
CA ALA A 236 17.48 -5.29 -30.29
C ALA A 236 17.58 -5.87 -28.88
N LEU A 237 17.72 -7.20 -28.78
CA LEU A 237 18.01 -7.88 -27.51
C LEU A 237 19.21 -7.23 -26.80
N PRO A 238 19.11 -6.94 -25.49
CA PRO A 238 20.22 -6.37 -24.73
C PRO A 238 21.49 -7.22 -24.86
N LEU A 239 22.60 -6.59 -25.26
CA LEU A 239 23.88 -7.27 -25.52
C LEU A 239 24.38 -8.07 -24.32
N ALA A 240 24.16 -7.58 -23.11
CA ALA A 240 24.53 -8.28 -21.87
C ALA A 240 23.79 -9.63 -21.73
N ILE A 241 22.52 -9.70 -22.15
CA ILE A 241 21.75 -10.95 -22.11
C ILE A 241 22.30 -11.92 -23.14
N LYS A 242 22.51 -11.46 -24.39
CA LYS A 242 23.09 -12.31 -25.46
C LYS A 242 24.44 -12.87 -25.04
N TYR A 243 25.35 -12.00 -24.59
CA TYR A 243 26.69 -12.40 -24.16
C TYR A 243 26.66 -13.40 -23.00
N MET A 244 25.87 -13.12 -21.96
CA MET A 244 25.76 -14.02 -20.81
C MET A 244 25.19 -15.38 -21.21
N PHE A 245 24.19 -15.42 -22.08
CA PHE A 245 23.57 -16.68 -22.52
C PHE A 245 24.48 -17.48 -23.44
N ASP A 246 25.22 -16.83 -24.33
CA ASP A 246 26.25 -17.47 -25.16
C ASP A 246 27.37 -18.05 -24.29
N PHE A 247 27.81 -17.30 -23.28
CA PHE A 247 28.80 -17.78 -22.31
C PHE A 247 28.31 -19.04 -21.60
N LEU A 248 27.05 -19.07 -21.14
CA LEU A 248 26.47 -20.27 -20.50
C LEU A 248 26.41 -21.46 -21.46
N ASP A 249 26.09 -21.24 -22.73
CA ASP A 249 26.08 -22.29 -23.75
C ASP A 249 27.51 -22.80 -24.02
N GLU A 250 28.50 -21.92 -24.11
CA GLU A 250 29.92 -22.29 -24.27
C GLU A 250 30.43 -23.09 -23.07
N GLN A 251 30.03 -22.74 -21.84
CA GLN A 251 30.38 -23.53 -20.65
C GLN A 251 29.72 -24.91 -20.70
N ALA A 252 28.47 -25.01 -21.13
CA ALA A 252 27.81 -26.31 -21.28
C ALA A 252 28.52 -27.19 -22.32
N ASP A 253 28.93 -26.63 -23.46
CA ASP A 253 29.69 -27.33 -24.50
C ASP A 253 31.05 -27.83 -23.99
N LYS A 254 31.80 -26.98 -23.25
CA LYS A 254 33.09 -27.35 -22.64
C LYS A 254 32.96 -28.55 -21.69
N HIS A 255 31.85 -28.65 -20.98
CA HIS A 255 31.57 -29.75 -20.05
C HIS A 255 30.78 -30.91 -20.67
N GLN A 256 30.59 -30.93 -22.00
CA GLN A 256 29.84 -31.96 -22.73
C GLN A 256 28.39 -32.12 -22.24
N ILE A 257 27.80 -31.02 -21.76
CA ILE A 257 26.40 -30.97 -21.32
C ILE A 257 25.53 -30.61 -22.53
N HIS A 258 25.04 -31.64 -23.22
CA HIS A 258 24.16 -31.52 -24.39
C HIS A 258 22.67 -31.47 -24.04
N ASP A 259 22.33 -31.63 -22.75
CA ASP A 259 20.96 -31.52 -22.26
C ASP A 259 20.48 -30.06 -22.27
N ALA A 260 19.44 -29.79 -23.09
CA ALA A 260 18.84 -28.48 -23.23
C ALA A 260 18.17 -27.99 -21.94
N ASP A 261 17.66 -28.90 -21.10
CA ASP A 261 16.98 -28.55 -19.86
C ASP A 261 17.96 -27.96 -18.83
N VAL A 262 19.20 -28.44 -18.82
CA VAL A 262 20.26 -27.89 -17.98
C VAL A 262 20.59 -26.46 -18.40
N ARG A 263 20.76 -26.21 -19.71
CA ARG A 263 21.05 -24.86 -20.24
C ARG A 263 19.88 -23.91 -19.99
N HIS A 264 18.65 -24.36 -20.21
CA HIS A 264 17.44 -23.60 -19.90
C HIS A 264 17.37 -23.23 -18.41
N THR A 265 17.68 -24.20 -17.54
CA THR A 265 17.70 -24.00 -16.08
C THR A 265 18.75 -22.98 -15.67
N TRP A 266 19.97 -23.05 -16.23
CA TRP A 266 21.02 -22.07 -15.98
C TRP A 266 20.59 -20.65 -16.37
N LYS A 267 20.05 -20.48 -17.59
CA LYS A 267 19.56 -19.19 -18.09
C LYS A 267 18.43 -18.63 -17.21
N SER A 268 17.47 -19.48 -16.81
CA SER A 268 16.36 -19.11 -15.92
C SER A 268 16.83 -18.69 -14.52
N ASN A 269 17.81 -19.42 -13.96
CA ASN A 269 18.38 -19.15 -12.65
C ASN A 269 19.27 -17.91 -12.61
N CYS A 270 19.91 -17.54 -13.73
CA CYS A 270 20.80 -16.40 -13.78
C CYS A 270 20.07 -15.06 -13.98
N LEU A 271 19.02 -15.03 -14.81
CA LEU A 271 18.38 -13.77 -15.18
C LEU A 271 16.93 -13.65 -14.68
N PRO A 272 15.92 -14.41 -15.17
CA PRO A 272 14.54 -14.28 -14.70
C PRO A 272 14.37 -14.37 -13.18
N LEU A 273 14.94 -15.40 -12.55
CA LEU A 273 14.71 -15.69 -11.13
C LEU A 273 15.50 -14.78 -10.18
N ARG A 274 16.51 -14.05 -10.67
CA ARG A 274 17.36 -13.18 -9.86
C ARG A 274 17.05 -11.71 -10.10
N PHE A 275 17.10 -11.29 -11.37
CA PHE A 275 16.90 -9.91 -11.75
C PHE A 275 15.41 -9.59 -11.88
N TRP A 276 14.69 -10.28 -12.78
CA TRP A 276 13.31 -9.92 -13.10
C TRP A 276 12.34 -10.14 -11.93
N VAL A 277 12.45 -11.26 -11.22
CA VAL A 277 11.67 -11.48 -9.98
C VAL A 277 11.91 -10.38 -8.96
N ASN A 278 13.14 -9.89 -8.82
CA ASN A 278 13.45 -8.82 -7.87
C ASN A 278 12.84 -7.48 -8.28
N VAL A 279 12.95 -7.10 -9.56
CA VAL A 279 12.36 -5.86 -10.09
C VAL A 279 10.83 -5.90 -10.03
N ILE A 280 10.21 -7.03 -10.40
CA ILE A 280 8.75 -7.19 -10.36
C ILE A 280 8.21 -7.10 -8.92
N LYS A 281 8.94 -7.67 -7.95
CA LYS A 281 8.55 -7.64 -6.54
C LYS A 281 8.82 -6.30 -5.85
N ASN A 282 9.72 -5.48 -6.39
CA ASN A 282 10.14 -4.20 -5.83
C ASN A 282 10.15 -3.12 -6.92
N PRO A 283 8.95 -2.68 -7.38
CA PRO A 283 8.80 -1.67 -8.43
C PRO A 283 9.24 -0.27 -8.00
#